data_AF-A0A7S1LVX1-F1
#
_entry.id   AF-A0A7S1LVX1-F1
#
_cell.length_a   1.000
_cell.length_b   1.000
_cell.length_c   1.000
_cell.angle_alpha   90.00
_cell.angle_beta   90.00
_cell.angle_gamma   90.00
#
_symmetry.space_group_name_H-M   'P 1'
#
loop_
_entity.id
_entity.type
_entity.pdbx_description
1 polymer ?
#
loop_
_entity_poly.entity_id
_entity_poly.type
_entity_poly.pdbx_seq_one_letter_code
_entity_poly.pdbx_strand_id
1 'polypeptide(L)'
;EIHELMNPAFVGEIKESPLDENQKGEEPSRSKLIVGWTISIAGQLLFIVLIVMSVSYAQYVAGEEDAKGHKSAQKLAALAVSLQIKVFSLVWGYIASYLTDQEQHVTMAAWHASEARKQFLVGFFNTFFS
;
A
#
# COMPACT_ATOMS: atom_id res chain seq x y z
N GLU A 1 -2.20 5.58 -33.08
CA GLU A 1 -1.90 5.90 -31.67
C GLU A 1 -2.84 5.11 -30.77
N ILE A 2 -2.30 4.43 -29.77
CA ILE A 2 -3.11 3.90 -28.69
C ILE A 2 -3.30 5.10 -27.75
N HIS A 3 -4.49 5.69 -27.72
CA HIS A 3 -4.80 6.70 -26.71
C HIS A 3 -4.69 6.02 -25.34
N GLU A 4 -3.64 6.34 -24.59
CA GLU A 4 -3.51 5.85 -23.21
C GLU A 4 -4.72 6.32 -22.41
N LEU A 5 -5.34 5.39 -21.68
CA LEU A 5 -6.50 5.71 -20.86
C LEU A 5 -6.07 6.62 -19.72
N MET A 6 -6.60 7.84 -19.75
CA MET A 6 -6.43 8.83 -18.69
C MET A 6 -7.10 8.34 -17.42
N ASN A 7 -6.45 8.55 -16.27
CA ASN A 7 -7.00 8.18 -14.98
C ASN A 7 -8.21 9.06 -14.63
N PRO A 8 -9.42 8.51 -14.43
CA PRO A 8 -10.60 9.31 -14.10
C PRO A 8 -10.53 9.99 -12.72
N ALA A 9 -9.64 9.52 -11.83
CA ALA A 9 -9.41 10.11 -10.50
C ALA A 9 -8.37 11.24 -10.52
N PHE A 10 -7.78 11.55 -11.68
CA PHE A 10 -6.80 12.61 -11.82
C PHE A 10 -7.48 14.00 -11.81
N VAL A 11 -6.99 14.89 -10.94
CA VAL A 11 -7.48 16.27 -10.78
C VAL A 11 -6.30 17.23 -10.95
N GLY A 12 -5.84 17.38 -12.19
CA GLY A 12 -4.77 18.30 -12.58
C GLY A 12 -5.28 19.58 -13.27
N GLU A 13 -4.33 20.48 -13.52
CA GLU A 13 -4.57 21.67 -14.33
C GLU A 13 -4.13 21.38 -15.76
N ILE A 14 -4.94 21.77 -16.74
CA ILE A 14 -4.55 21.68 -18.15
C ILE A 14 -3.48 22.76 -18.39
N LYS A 15 -2.26 22.34 -18.72
CA LYS A 15 -1.16 23.23 -19.10
C LYS A 15 -0.72 22.95 -20.52
N GLU A 16 -0.17 23.96 -21.18
CA GLU A 16 0.41 23.79 -22.51
C GLU A 16 1.66 22.91 -22.40
N SER A 17 1.77 21.91 -23.29
CA SER A 17 2.91 21.01 -23.29
C SER A 17 4.17 21.80 -23.62
N PRO A 18 5.29 21.60 -22.88
CA PRO A 18 6.55 22.27 -23.17
C PRO A 18 7.19 21.82 -24.50
N LEU A 19 6.67 20.75 -25.12
CA LEU A 19 7.19 20.18 -26.37
C LEU A 19 6.35 20.54 -27.61
N ASP A 20 5.06 20.88 -27.44
CA ASP A 20 4.15 21.24 -28.52
C ASP A 20 3.03 22.13 -27.97
N GLU A 21 3.01 23.40 -28.33
CA GLU A 21 1.98 24.38 -27.90
C GLU A 21 0.57 23.98 -28.35
N ASN A 22 0.44 23.12 -29.38
CA ASN A 22 -0.85 22.61 -29.84
C ASN A 22 -1.33 21.38 -29.04
N GLN A 23 -0.48 20.80 -28.18
CA GLN A 23 -0.86 19.71 -27.28
C GLN A 23 -1.03 20.25 -25.87
N LYS A 24 -2.26 20.18 -25.37
CA LYS A 24 -2.56 20.48 -23.97
C LYS A 24 -2.29 19.22 -23.15
N GLY A 25 -1.29 19.29 -22.28
CA GLY A 25 -0.95 18.23 -21.33
C GLY A 25 -1.62 18.49 -19.99
N GLU A 26 -2.17 17.44 -19.39
CA GLU A 26 -2.65 17.50 -18.02
C GLU A 26 -1.47 17.27 -17.06
N GLU A 27 -1.05 18.31 -16.35
CA GLU A 27 0.04 18.21 -15.37
C GLU A 27 -0.51 18.31 -13.94
N PRO A 28 -0.09 17.41 -13.02
CA PRO A 28 -0.43 17.55 -11.61
C PRO A 28 0.26 18.78 -11.03
N SER A 29 -0.42 19.50 -10.14
CA SER A 29 0.23 20.56 -9.40
C SER A 29 1.32 19.96 -8.49
N ARG A 30 2.54 20.51 -8.56
CA ARG A 30 3.71 19.97 -7.83
C ARG A 30 3.45 19.78 -6.34
N SER A 31 2.70 20.70 -5.72
CA SER A 31 2.33 20.62 -4.31
C SER A 31 1.44 19.41 -4.00
N LYS A 32 0.44 19.11 -4.84
CA LYS A 32 -0.43 17.93 -4.65
C LYS A 32 0.35 16.64 -4.84
N LEU A 33 1.26 16.60 -5.80
CA LEU A 33 2.11 15.42 -6.04
C LEU A 33 2.99 15.11 -4.82
N ILE A 34 3.65 16.13 -4.24
CA ILE A 34 4.48 15.96 -3.05
C ILE A 34 3.64 15.50 -1.85
N VAL A 35 2.46 16.11 -1.64
CA VAL A 35 1.56 15.73 -0.54
C VAL A 35 1.05 14.29 -0.72
N GLY A 36 0.59 13.93 -1.92
CA GLY A 36 0.11 12.58 -2.23
C GLY A 36 1.19 11.52 -2.01
N TRP A 37 2.41 11.79 -2.49
CA TRP A 37 3.54 10.88 -2.30
C TRP A 37 3.94 10.75 -0.83
N THR A 38 3.91 11.84 -0.08
CA THR A 38 4.20 11.84 1.37
C THR A 38 3.16 11.03 2.14
N ILE A 39 1.87 11.25 1.87
CA ILE A 39 0.77 10.49 2.50
C ILE A 39 0.88 9.00 2.15
N SER A 40 1.20 8.68 0.91
CA SER A 40 1.38 7.31 0.43
C SER A 40 2.50 6.59 1.15
N ILE A 41 3.69 7.19 1.26
CA ILE A 41 4.83 6.61 1.97
C ILE A 41 4.53 6.49 3.46
N ALA A 42 3.97 7.53 4.09
CA ALA A 42 3.66 7.51 5.51
C ALA A 42 2.62 6.42 5.84
N GLY A 43 1.57 6.30 5.02
CA GLY A 43 0.55 5.26 5.16
C GLY A 43 1.13 3.84 5.00
N GLN A 44 2.04 3.66 4.04
CA GLN A 44 2.72 2.39 3.83
C GLN A 44 3.61 2.00 5.02
N LEU A 45 4.44 2.92 5.51
CA LEU A 45 5.31 2.66 6.66
C LEU A 45 4.49 2.36 7.92
N LEU A 46 3.43 3.12 8.16
CA LEU A 46 2.55 2.92 9.31
C LEU A 46 1.89 1.53 9.28
N PHE A 47 1.44 1.07 8.10
CA PHE A 47 0.84 -0.25 7.96
C PHE A 47 1.86 -1.38 8.15
N ILE A 48 3.08 -1.23 7.64
CA ILE A 48 4.17 -2.21 7.88
C ILE A 48 4.50 -2.31 9.38
N VAL A 49 4.60 -1.17 10.08
CA VAL A 49 4.83 -1.16 11.53
C VAL A 49 3.68 -1.86 12.27
N LEU A 50 2.43 -1.65 11.86
CA LEU A 50 1.28 -2.34 12.43
C LEU A 50 1.35 -3.86 12.25
N ILE A 51 1.74 -4.36 11.07
CA ILE A 51 1.95 -5.78 10.81
C ILE A 51 2.98 -6.35 11.78
N VAL A 52 4.17 -5.73 11.84
CA VAL A 52 5.30 -6.21 12.67
C VAL A 52 4.92 -6.20 14.15
N MET A 53 4.26 -5.15 14.64
CA MET A 53 3.80 -5.10 16.03
C MET A 53 2.79 -6.20 16.35
N SER A 54 1.84 -6.45 15.45
CA SER A 54 0.81 -7.49 15.65
C SER A 54 1.42 -8.89 15.71
N VAL A 55 2.35 -9.22 14.79
CA VAL A 55 3.08 -10.49 14.80
C VAL A 55 3.92 -10.62 16.06
N SER A 56 4.69 -9.59 16.39
CA SER A 56 5.58 -9.60 17.57
C SER A 56 4.78 -9.83 18.86
N TYR A 57 3.60 -9.20 18.96
CA TYR A 57 2.70 -9.39 20.09
C TYR A 57 2.14 -10.82 20.14
N ALA A 58 1.70 -11.37 19.02
CA ALA A 58 1.21 -12.75 18.95
C ALA A 58 2.28 -13.77 19.37
N GLN A 59 3.52 -13.58 18.92
CA GLN A 59 4.66 -14.42 19.30
C GLN A 59 5.02 -14.28 20.78
N TYR A 60 4.98 -13.06 21.33
CA TYR A 60 5.21 -12.80 22.76
C TYR A 60 4.20 -13.56 23.64
N VAL A 61 2.90 -13.42 23.35
CA VAL A 61 1.83 -14.11 24.10
C VAL A 61 1.98 -15.64 23.98
N ALA A 62 2.31 -16.15 22.80
CA ALA A 62 2.54 -17.58 22.60
C ALA A 62 3.71 -18.11 23.44
N GLY A 63 4.79 -17.33 23.57
CA GLY A 63 5.95 -17.67 24.40
C GLY A 63 5.62 -17.67 25.89
N GLU A 64 4.83 -16.70 26.36
CA GLU A 64 4.39 -16.65 27.76
C GLU A 64 3.50 -17.86 28.12
N GLU A 65 2.60 -18.26 27.23
CA GLU A 65 1.72 -19.40 27.45
C GLU A 65 2.45 -20.75 27.36
N ASP A 66 3.45 -20.87 26.48
CA ASP A 66 4.31 -22.05 26.42
C ASP A 66 5.14 -22.21 27.71
N ALA A 67 5.63 -21.11 28.28
CA ALA A 67 6.34 -21.11 29.56
C ALA A 67 5.46 -21.54 30.75
N LYS A 68 4.13 -21.35 30.66
CA LYS A 68 3.14 -21.85 31.62
C LYS A 68 2.77 -23.33 31.41
N GLY A 69 3.34 -23.98 30.38
CA GLY A 69 3.10 -25.38 30.04
C GLY A 69 2.02 -25.60 28.97
N HIS A 70 1.44 -24.54 28.41
CA HIS A 70 0.41 -24.64 27.36
C HIS A 70 1.04 -24.76 25.96
N LYS A 71 1.62 -25.93 25.65
CA LYS A 71 2.28 -26.20 24.36
C LYS A 71 1.39 -26.04 23.12
N SER A 72 0.06 -26.05 23.28
CA SER A 72 -0.89 -25.78 22.19
C SER A 72 -0.96 -24.30 21.80
N ALA A 73 -0.47 -23.38 22.65
CA ALA A 73 -0.51 -21.94 22.39
C ALA A 73 0.26 -21.55 21.13
N GLN A 74 1.41 -22.20 20.86
CA GLN A 74 2.18 -21.95 19.63
C GLN A 74 1.40 -22.30 18.35
N LYS A 75 0.63 -23.41 18.37
CA LYS A 75 -0.19 -23.81 17.22
C LYS A 75 -1.33 -22.82 16.98
N LEU A 76 -1.97 -22.36 18.05
CA LEU A 76 -3.04 -21.36 17.98
C LEU A 76 -2.50 -20.02 17.49
N ALA A 77 -1.33 -19.60 17.96
CA ALA A 77 -0.67 -18.38 17.49
C ALA A 77 -0.33 -18.45 15.99
N ALA A 78 0.22 -19.57 15.51
CA ALA A 78 0.52 -19.75 14.10
C ALA A 78 -0.76 -19.68 13.22
N LEU A 79 -1.87 -20.26 13.69
CA LEU A 79 -3.17 -20.15 13.00
C LEU A 79 -3.70 -18.70 13.01
N ALA A 80 -3.57 -17.99 14.14
CA ALA A 80 -3.98 -16.60 14.27
C ALA A 80 -3.17 -15.69 13.34
N VAL A 81 -1.85 -15.86 13.27
CA VAL A 81 -0.97 -15.13 12.33
C VAL A 81 -1.35 -15.43 10.89
N SER A 82 -1.61 -16.70 10.54
CA SER A 82 -2.05 -17.07 9.19
C SER A 82 -3.37 -16.40 8.78
N LEU A 83 -4.32 -16.28 9.71
CA LEU A 83 -5.57 -15.55 9.48
C LEU A 83 -5.32 -14.05 9.37
N GLN A 84 -4.49 -13.49 10.25
CA GLN A 84 -4.09 -12.08 10.24
C GLN A 84 -3.49 -11.69 8.89
N ILE A 85 -2.58 -12.49 8.33
CA ILE A 85 -1.96 -12.23 7.02
C ILE A 85 -3.05 -12.04 5.96
N LYS A 86 -4.03 -12.94 5.88
CA LYS A 86 -5.12 -12.85 4.88
C LYS A 86 -5.99 -11.60 5.06
N VAL A 87 -6.36 -11.31 6.31
CA VAL A 87 -7.18 -10.12 6.63
C VAL A 87 -6.41 -8.85 6.29
N PHE A 88 -5.13 -8.77 6.65
CA PHE A 88 -4.30 -7.60 6.38
C PHE A 88 -4.01 -7.42 4.90
N SER A 89 -3.83 -8.50 4.13
CA SER A 89 -3.73 -8.42 2.67
C SER A 89 -5.01 -7.87 2.03
N LEU A 90 -6.20 -8.28 2.51
CA LEU A 90 -7.47 -7.74 2.04
C LEU A 90 -7.62 -6.25 2.37
N VAL A 91 -7.37 -5.86 3.62
CA VAL A 91 -7.45 -4.47 4.07
C VAL A 91 -6.43 -3.61 3.32
N TRP A 92 -5.20 -4.10 3.15
CA TRP A 92 -4.17 -3.39 2.41
C TRP A 92 -4.53 -3.19 0.95
N GLY A 93 -5.24 -4.12 0.31
CA GLY A 93 -5.73 -3.93 -1.06
C GLY A 93 -6.51 -2.62 -1.21
N TYR A 94 -7.49 -2.39 -0.33
CA TYR A 94 -8.28 -1.15 -0.35
C TYR A 94 -7.45 0.10 -0.01
N ILE A 95 -6.55 0.00 0.97
CA ILE A 95 -5.68 1.11 1.37
C ILE A 95 -4.71 1.47 0.23
N ALA A 96 -4.12 0.49 -0.44
CA ALA A 96 -3.16 0.69 -1.51
C ALA A 96 -3.79 1.40 -2.70
N SER A 97 -5.02 1.03 -3.10
CA SER A 97 -5.77 1.74 -4.15
C SER A 97 -6.04 3.18 -3.73
N TYR A 98 -6.57 3.39 -2.52
CA TYR A 98 -6.84 4.74 -1.99
C TYR A 98 -5.59 5.64 -1.93
N LEU A 99 -4.45 5.11 -1.48
CA LEU A 99 -3.19 5.85 -1.45
C LEU A 99 -2.68 6.18 -2.86
N THR A 100 -2.90 5.29 -3.81
CA THR A 100 -2.50 5.49 -5.21
C THR A 100 -3.36 6.56 -5.90
N ASP A 101 -4.64 6.68 -5.52
CA ASP A 101 -5.50 7.79 -5.99
C ASP A 101 -4.99 9.16 -5.52
N GLN A 102 -4.42 9.24 -4.31
CA GLN A 102 -3.85 10.49 -3.79
C GLN A 102 -2.55 10.91 -4.51
N GLU A 103 -1.85 9.99 -5.17
CA GLU A 103 -0.61 10.28 -5.90
C GLU A 103 -0.84 11.01 -7.23
N GLN A 104 -2.10 11.07 -7.71
CA GLN A 104 -2.49 11.82 -8.90
C GLN A 104 -1.70 11.39 -10.17
N HIS A 105 -1.68 10.09 -10.45
CA HIS A 105 -1.13 9.55 -11.70
C HIS A 105 -1.99 9.95 -12.89
N VAL A 106 -1.35 10.46 -13.95
CA VAL A 106 -2.02 10.91 -15.19
C VAL A 106 -2.60 9.72 -15.96
N THR A 107 -1.84 8.62 -16.07
CA THR A 107 -2.22 7.45 -16.86
C THR A 107 -2.63 6.29 -15.97
N MET A 108 -3.61 5.51 -16.42
CA MET A 108 -4.04 4.28 -15.71
C MET A 108 -2.89 3.26 -15.58
N ALA A 109 -1.99 3.21 -16.56
CA ALA A 109 -0.82 2.33 -16.51
C ALA A 109 0.12 2.71 -15.35
N ALA A 110 0.40 4.01 -15.16
CA ALA A 110 1.22 4.49 -14.04
C ALA A 110 0.53 4.24 -12.69
N TRP A 111 -0.80 4.45 -12.64
CA TRP A 111 -1.61 4.13 -11.46
C TRP A 111 -1.49 2.66 -11.07
N HIS A 112 -1.75 1.73 -11.99
CA HIS A 112 -1.65 0.28 -11.73
C HIS A 112 -0.23 -0.15 -11.36
N ALA A 113 0.80 0.41 -11.99
CA ALA A 113 2.19 0.11 -11.65
C ALA A 113 2.55 0.57 -10.22
N SER A 114 2.03 1.73 -9.79
CA SER A 114 2.24 2.24 -8.43
C SER A 114 1.47 1.42 -7.39
N GLU A 115 0.21 1.07 -7.67
CA GLU A 115 -0.60 0.20 -6.82
C GLU A 115 0.07 -1.19 -6.66
N ALA A 116 0.46 -1.83 -7.76
CA ALA A 116 1.13 -3.13 -7.73
C ALA A 116 2.42 -3.11 -6.92
N ARG A 117 3.21 -2.02 -7.00
CA ARG A 117 4.42 -1.85 -6.19
C ARG A 117 4.11 -1.80 -4.70
N LYS A 118 3.07 -1.06 -4.29
CA LYS A 118 2.62 -0.98 -2.89
C LYS A 118 2.12 -2.33 -2.39
N GLN A 119 1.33 -3.02 -3.19
CA GLN A 119 0.84 -4.37 -2.87
C GLN A 119 1.99 -5.36 -2.71
N PHE A 120 2.97 -5.33 -3.63
CA PHE A 120 4.16 -6.18 -3.56
C PHE A 120 4.97 -5.92 -2.30
N LEU A 121 5.26 -4.65 -1.99
CA LEU A 121 6.10 -4.29 -0.83
C LEU A 121 5.45 -4.72 0.49
N VAL A 122 4.19 -4.37 0.71
CA VAL A 122 3.51 -4.78 1.97
C VAL A 122 3.25 -6.28 1.99
N GLY A 123 2.91 -6.89 0.86
CA GLY A 123 2.77 -8.34 0.76
C GLY A 123 4.06 -9.08 1.10
N PHE A 124 5.21 -8.55 0.66
CA PHE A 124 6.53 -9.06 1.02
C PHE A 124 6.74 -8.99 2.54
N PHE A 125 6.53 -7.84 3.18
CA PHE A 125 6.69 -7.71 4.63
C PHE A 125 5.71 -8.60 5.40
N ASN A 126 4.45 -8.63 4.99
CA ASN A 126 3.41 -9.45 5.63
C ASN A 126 3.70 -10.95 5.52
N THR A 127 4.38 -11.41 4.47
CA THR A 127 4.68 -12.83 4.27
C THR A 127 5.98 -13.27 4.92
N PHE A 128 7.04 -12.45 4.85
CA PHE A 128 8.38 -12.84 5.31
C PHE A 128 8.69 -12.46 6.75
N PHE A 129 7.97 -11.50 7.34
CA PHE A 129 8.16 -11.07 8.73
C PHE A 129 7.06 -11.54 9.70
N SER A 130 6.14 -12.38 9.23
CA SER A 130 5.10 -13.03 10.02
C SER A 130 5.50 -14.46 10.38
#